data_AF-A0A9Q1MUF1-F1
#
_entry.id   AF-A0A9Q1MUF1-F1
#
_cell.length_a   1.000
_cell.length_b   1.000
_cell.length_c   1.000
_cell.angle_alpha   90.00
_cell.angle_beta   90.00
_cell.angle_gamma   90.00
#
_symmetry.space_group_name_H-M   'P 1'
#
loop_
_entity.id
_entity.type
_entity.pdbx_description
1 polymer ?
#
loop_
_entity_poly.entity_id
_entity_poly.type
_entity_poly.pdbx_seq_one_letter_code
_entity_poly.pdbx_strand_id
1 'polypeptide(L)'
;MPPFSSNGTNDESLPPICISGDTSNFRYTHKGGTPSAIRVARVISETVALNHSNVRYPHLYGSDGRIHACLAELGVSLTHEPGFHQMDFHGNVFGMLAAHPIRPLVSMHHMEAIDPIFPNMTTVKSLEHLYQAASFDPHRILQQTVCYDSWFSWTVSVSWGYVVQVFDRHVLLPNVQRVEESYAPWKKSHLGGLYDFDTKKYEIEPCRRHVVYFLDEVSSGTNGTKAIYKKKTSEECKFDMSSPRRLEEIRVLSNKLVLDKQQLLAPRRHCCDVLTSTWGNVMEIGIRECKEDELIYMQH
;
A
#
# COMPACT_ATOMS: atom_id res chain seq x y z
N MET A 1 10.98 24.64 -30.54
CA MET A 1 10.36 23.89 -31.65
C MET A 1 10.17 24.84 -32.83
N PRO A 2 10.49 24.46 -34.08
CA PRO A 2 10.04 25.23 -35.23
C PRO A 2 8.55 24.94 -35.48
N PRO A 3 7.70 25.96 -35.72
CA PRO A 3 6.32 25.72 -36.11
C PRO A 3 6.29 25.02 -37.48
N PHE A 4 5.33 24.11 -37.68
CA PHE A 4 5.03 23.60 -39.01
C PHE A 4 4.68 24.79 -39.93
N SER A 5 5.28 24.84 -41.12
CA SER A 5 4.76 25.65 -42.22
C SER A 5 3.48 24.99 -42.71
N SER A 6 2.33 25.41 -42.17
CA SER A 6 1.01 24.93 -42.60
C SER A 6 0.67 25.53 -43.97
N ASN A 7 0.73 24.70 -45.00
CA ASN A 7 0.02 24.98 -46.24
C ASN A 7 -1.36 24.30 -46.13
N GLY A 8 -2.31 24.97 -45.48
CA GLY A 8 -3.68 24.46 -45.30
C GLY A 8 -4.40 25.15 -44.14
N THR A 9 -5.43 25.95 -44.50
CA THR A 9 -6.49 26.52 -43.65
C THR A 9 -6.20 26.59 -42.15
N ASN A 10 -5.72 27.77 -41.70
CA ASN A 10 -5.64 28.13 -40.28
C ASN A 10 -7.05 28.18 -39.67
N ASP A 11 -7.52 27.06 -39.16
CA ASP A 11 -8.60 27.04 -38.19
C ASP A 11 -8.01 27.48 -36.84
N GLU A 12 -8.12 28.77 -36.52
CA GLU A 12 -7.63 29.35 -35.26
C GLU A 12 -8.28 28.72 -34.00
N SER A 13 -9.31 27.87 -34.17
CA SER A 13 -9.91 27.12 -33.08
C SER A 13 -9.09 25.91 -32.61
N LEU A 14 -8.11 25.46 -33.42
CA LEU A 14 -7.25 24.32 -33.10
C LEU A 14 -5.81 24.76 -32.82
N PRO A 15 -5.16 24.20 -31.78
CA PRO A 15 -3.78 24.54 -31.49
C PRO A 15 -2.83 23.98 -32.55
N PRO A 16 -1.68 24.66 -32.76
CA PRO A 16 -0.71 24.23 -33.75
C PRO A 16 -0.11 22.87 -33.39
N ILE A 17 0.04 22.00 -34.39
CA ILE A 17 0.77 20.75 -34.23
C ILE A 17 2.27 21.06 -34.19
N CYS A 18 2.93 20.66 -33.12
CA CYS A 18 4.37 20.83 -32.93
C CYS A 18 5.07 19.47 -32.89
N ILE A 19 6.19 19.34 -33.62
CA ILE A 19 7.06 18.16 -33.54
C ILE A 19 8.21 18.45 -32.59
N SER A 20 8.42 17.56 -31.63
CA SER A 20 9.54 17.63 -30.70
C SER A 20 10.88 17.38 -31.38
N GLY A 21 11.92 18.08 -30.91
CA GLY A 21 13.26 18.04 -31.49
C GLY A 21 13.93 16.66 -31.42
N ASP A 22 15.01 16.50 -32.18
CA ASP A 22 15.76 15.24 -32.27
C ASP A 22 16.30 14.78 -30.90
N THR A 23 16.16 13.49 -30.60
CA THR A 23 16.61 12.86 -29.35
C THR A 23 17.92 12.09 -29.49
N SER A 24 18.55 12.07 -30.67
CA SER A 24 19.76 11.26 -30.94
C SER A 24 20.95 11.58 -30.02
N ASN A 25 21.05 12.83 -29.56
CA ASN A 25 22.12 13.30 -28.69
C ASN A 25 21.97 12.90 -27.21
N PHE A 26 20.81 12.38 -26.79
CA PHE A 26 20.65 11.91 -25.40
C PHE A 26 21.18 10.49 -25.26
N ARG A 27 22.18 10.32 -24.40
CA ARG A 27 22.79 9.03 -24.13
C ARG A 27 21.78 8.09 -23.45
N TYR A 28 21.44 6.99 -24.13
CA TYR A 28 20.61 5.92 -23.59
C TYR A 28 21.47 4.69 -23.29
N THR A 29 21.59 4.30 -22.02
CA THR A 29 22.52 3.25 -21.58
C THR A 29 21.84 1.90 -21.33
N HIS A 30 20.51 1.85 -21.33
CA HIS A 30 19.76 0.62 -21.04
C HIS A 30 19.55 -0.22 -22.31
N LYS A 31 20.43 -1.21 -22.52
CA LYS A 31 20.50 -2.01 -23.76
C LYS A 31 19.24 -2.81 -24.14
N GLY A 32 18.31 -3.04 -23.19
CA GLY A 32 17.10 -3.83 -23.40
C GLY A 32 15.79 -3.04 -23.43
N GLY A 33 15.83 -1.70 -23.39
CA GLY A 33 14.63 -0.87 -23.39
C GLY A 33 14.54 0.07 -24.58
N THR A 34 13.41 0.77 -24.67
CA THR A 34 13.14 1.76 -25.72
C THR A 34 13.52 3.17 -25.26
N PRO A 35 14.10 4.02 -26.13
CA PRO A 35 14.34 5.45 -25.83
C PRO A 35 13.06 6.29 -25.68
N SER A 36 11.88 5.68 -25.63
CA SER A 36 10.58 6.35 -25.51
C SER A 36 10.53 7.29 -24.30
N ALA A 37 11.15 6.91 -23.18
CA ALA A 37 11.25 7.76 -21.98
C ALA A 37 12.00 9.07 -22.25
N ILE A 38 13.09 9.04 -23.03
CA ILE A 38 13.83 10.26 -23.43
C ILE A 38 12.93 11.15 -24.29
N ARG A 39 12.18 10.54 -25.22
CA ARG A 39 11.26 11.28 -26.10
C ARG A 39 10.15 11.96 -25.30
N VAL A 40 9.50 11.25 -24.38
CA VAL A 40 8.47 11.81 -23.49
C VAL A 40 9.03 12.95 -22.65
N ALA A 41 10.19 12.75 -22.00
CA ALA A 41 10.84 13.77 -21.19
C ALA A 41 11.18 15.04 -22.00
N ARG A 42 11.67 14.88 -23.24
CA ARG A 42 11.97 16.01 -24.12
C ARG A 42 10.72 16.76 -24.55
N VAL A 43 9.65 16.05 -24.92
CA VAL A 43 8.37 16.69 -25.28
C VAL A 43 7.83 17.51 -24.10
N ILE A 44 7.86 16.97 -22.87
CA ILE A 44 7.46 17.69 -21.67
C ILE A 44 8.33 18.93 -21.46
N SER A 45 9.65 18.79 -21.54
CA SER A 45 10.59 19.89 -21.36
C SER A 45 10.38 21.01 -22.39
N GLU A 46 10.23 20.67 -23.66
CA GLU A 46 9.98 21.64 -24.72
C GLU A 46 8.60 22.30 -24.55
N THR A 47 7.58 21.56 -24.10
CA THR A 47 6.25 22.10 -23.80
C THR A 47 6.29 23.12 -22.67
N VAL A 48 7.02 22.83 -21.59
CA VAL A 48 7.22 23.77 -20.48
C VAL A 48 8.03 25.00 -20.94
N ALA A 49 9.06 24.80 -21.76
CA ALA A 49 9.90 25.89 -22.28
C ALA A 49 9.15 26.86 -23.20
N LEU A 50 8.05 26.43 -23.83
CA LEU A 50 7.16 27.33 -24.59
C LEU A 50 6.45 28.37 -23.71
N ASN A 51 6.42 28.15 -22.39
CA ASN A 51 5.91 29.09 -21.38
C ASN A 51 4.56 29.72 -21.76
N HIS A 52 3.65 28.88 -22.29
CA HIS A 52 2.33 29.34 -22.69
C HIS A 52 1.51 29.77 -21.47
N SER A 53 1.03 31.02 -21.49
CA SER A 53 0.15 31.59 -20.46
C SER A 53 -1.31 31.12 -20.56
N ASN A 54 -1.72 30.62 -21.73
CA ASN A 54 -3.06 30.10 -21.97
C ASN A 54 -3.13 28.61 -21.59
N VAL A 55 -3.51 28.34 -20.33
CA VAL A 55 -3.73 26.98 -19.84
C VAL A 55 -4.91 26.36 -20.61
N ARG A 56 -4.66 25.30 -21.38
CA ARG A 56 -5.63 24.62 -22.26
C ARG A 56 -6.79 23.93 -21.52
N TYR A 57 -6.61 23.66 -20.22
CA TYR A 57 -7.62 23.02 -19.38
C TYR A 57 -7.86 23.80 -18.09
N PRO A 58 -8.32 25.07 -18.18
CA PRO A 58 -8.46 25.91 -16.99
C PRO A 58 -9.59 25.39 -16.08
N HIS A 59 -10.57 24.69 -16.66
CA HIS A 59 -11.70 24.08 -15.96
C HIS A 59 -11.33 22.82 -15.15
N LEU A 60 -10.19 22.18 -15.41
CA LEU A 60 -9.73 21.04 -14.62
C LEU A 60 -9.25 21.52 -13.25
N TYR A 61 -9.65 20.77 -12.21
CA TYR A 61 -9.26 21.03 -10.83
C TYR A 61 -7.83 20.58 -10.56
N GLY A 62 -7.05 21.46 -9.94
CA GLY A 62 -5.67 21.16 -9.53
C GLY A 62 -4.65 21.13 -10.68
N SER A 63 -3.37 21.07 -10.32
CA SER A 63 -2.27 20.85 -11.26
C SER A 63 -2.33 19.47 -11.91
N ASP A 64 -2.73 18.47 -11.14
CA ASP A 64 -2.56 17.06 -11.50
C ASP A 64 -3.46 16.67 -12.67
N GLY A 65 -4.73 17.09 -12.64
CA GLY A 65 -5.65 16.90 -13.76
C GLY A 65 -5.18 17.58 -15.04
N ARG A 66 -4.59 18.78 -14.93
CA ARG A 66 -4.05 19.52 -16.08
C ARG A 66 -2.81 18.84 -16.66
N ILE A 67 -1.89 18.41 -15.80
CA ILE A 67 -0.69 17.67 -16.22
C ILE A 67 -1.10 16.34 -16.85
N HIS A 68 -2.04 15.60 -16.25
CA HIS A 68 -2.56 14.36 -16.80
C HIS A 68 -3.16 14.56 -18.19
N ALA A 69 -4.00 15.57 -18.39
CA ALA A 69 -4.57 15.90 -19.69
C ALA A 69 -3.49 16.22 -20.73
N CYS A 70 -2.49 17.03 -20.37
CA CYS A 70 -1.35 17.32 -21.25
C CYS A 70 -0.57 16.06 -21.64
N LEU A 71 -0.31 15.14 -20.70
CA LEU A 71 0.37 13.88 -21.00
C LEU A 71 -0.48 12.95 -21.88
N ALA A 72 -1.79 12.93 -21.66
CA ALA A 72 -2.73 12.16 -22.46
C ALA A 72 -2.81 12.66 -23.91
N GLU A 73 -2.71 13.98 -24.17
CA GLU A 73 -2.60 14.50 -25.55
C GLU A 73 -1.36 13.99 -26.29
N LEU A 74 -0.30 13.65 -25.56
CA LEU A 74 0.92 13.04 -26.10
C LEU A 74 0.82 11.52 -26.26
N GLY A 75 -0.34 10.93 -25.96
CA GLY A 75 -0.55 9.49 -25.97
C GLY A 75 0.07 8.75 -24.79
N VAL A 76 0.44 9.45 -23.70
CA VAL A 76 0.99 8.84 -22.49
C VAL A 76 -0.14 8.61 -21.48
N SER A 77 -0.46 7.35 -21.21
CA SER A 77 -1.46 6.96 -20.23
C SER A 77 -0.91 6.95 -18.80
N LEU A 78 -1.79 7.15 -17.82
CA LEU A 78 -1.48 6.97 -16.41
C LEU A 78 -1.14 5.49 -16.14
N THR A 79 -0.03 5.24 -15.45
CA THR A 79 0.29 3.93 -14.89
C THR A 79 -0.03 3.97 -13.40
N HIS A 80 -0.91 3.08 -12.95
CA HIS A 80 -1.29 2.97 -11.55
C HIS A 80 -0.22 2.18 -10.78
N GLU A 81 0.31 2.78 -9.71
CA GLU A 81 1.24 2.12 -8.77
C GLU A 81 0.55 1.98 -7.40
N PRO A 82 0.07 0.79 -7.02
CA PRO A 82 -0.70 0.61 -5.78
C PRO A 82 0.06 0.89 -4.47
N GLY A 83 1.39 1.08 -4.54
CA GLY A 83 2.19 1.53 -3.40
C GLY A 83 2.22 3.05 -3.19
N PHE A 84 1.66 3.84 -4.11
CA PHE A 84 1.66 5.30 -4.04
C PHE A 84 0.33 5.81 -3.45
N HIS A 85 0.38 6.33 -2.22
CA HIS A 85 -0.82 6.83 -1.53
C HIS A 85 -0.77 8.34 -1.34
N GLN A 86 -1.73 9.05 -1.95
CA GLN A 86 -1.93 10.51 -1.74
C GLN A 86 -2.59 10.82 -0.38
N MET A 87 -3.25 9.82 0.23
CA MET A 87 -3.79 9.86 1.59
C MET A 87 -4.66 11.08 1.90
N ASP A 88 -5.65 11.33 1.05
CA ASP A 88 -6.69 12.34 1.29
C ASP A 88 -7.70 11.85 2.34
N PHE A 89 -7.20 11.61 3.55
CA PHE A 89 -7.92 11.14 4.73
C PHE A 89 -7.66 12.04 5.94
N HIS A 90 -8.57 12.02 6.90
CA HIS A 90 -8.37 12.55 8.25
C HIS A 90 -8.50 11.44 9.29
N GLY A 91 -7.82 11.62 10.41
CA GLY A 91 -7.97 10.75 11.59
C GLY A 91 -7.35 9.37 11.41
N ASN A 92 -8.07 8.31 11.81
CA ASN A 92 -7.50 6.98 11.97
C ASN A 92 -7.37 6.19 10.64
N VAL A 93 -6.15 6.09 10.11
CA VAL A 93 -5.84 5.34 8.87
C VAL A 93 -5.57 3.85 9.07
N PHE A 94 -5.89 3.28 10.23
CA PHE A 94 -5.66 1.86 10.57
C PHE A 94 -6.08 0.90 9.46
N GLY A 95 -7.32 1.02 8.96
CA GLY A 95 -7.86 0.08 7.98
C GLY A 95 -7.08 0.06 6.66
N MET A 96 -6.59 1.23 6.22
CA MET A 96 -5.80 1.36 4.99
C MET A 96 -4.43 0.70 5.15
N LEU A 97 -3.73 0.98 6.25
CA LEU A 97 -2.39 0.44 6.50
C LEU A 97 -2.42 -1.06 6.80
N ALA A 98 -3.42 -1.52 7.56
CA ALA A 98 -3.53 -2.93 7.96
C ALA A 98 -3.93 -3.87 6.81
N ALA A 99 -4.56 -3.33 5.75
CA ALA A 99 -4.96 -4.04 4.55
C ALA A 99 -4.16 -3.63 3.30
N HIS A 100 -3.00 -2.97 3.49
CA HIS A 100 -2.16 -2.53 2.37
C HIS A 100 -1.79 -3.72 1.46
N PRO A 101 -1.80 -3.53 0.14
CA PRO A 101 -1.60 -4.63 -0.80
C PRO A 101 -0.19 -5.22 -0.67
N ILE A 102 0.01 -6.35 -1.35
CA ILE A 102 1.32 -7.04 -1.51
C ILE A 102 2.31 -6.28 -2.41
N ARG A 103 2.07 -4.99 -2.63
CA ARG A 103 2.97 -4.09 -3.37
C ARG A 103 3.87 -3.38 -2.36
N PRO A 104 5.14 -3.12 -2.68
CA PRO A 104 5.98 -2.28 -1.82
C PRO A 104 5.33 -0.91 -1.60
N LEU A 105 5.35 -0.44 -0.36
CA LEU A 105 4.95 0.93 -0.04
C LEU A 105 5.94 1.91 -0.69
N VAL A 106 5.43 2.88 -1.45
CA VAL A 106 6.23 3.89 -2.14
C VAL A 106 6.12 5.23 -1.44
N SER A 107 4.90 5.67 -1.14
CA SER A 107 4.65 6.95 -0.48
C SER A 107 3.41 6.92 0.39
N MET A 108 3.48 7.69 1.47
CA MET A 108 2.36 8.05 2.32
C MET A 108 2.40 9.57 2.44
N HIS A 109 1.33 10.23 2.00
CA HIS A 109 1.23 11.68 2.02
C HIS A 109 0.29 12.14 3.15
N HIS A 110 0.22 13.44 3.44
CA HIS A 110 -0.64 14.02 4.48
C HIS A 110 -0.56 13.38 5.88
N MET A 111 0.64 12.94 6.29
CA MET A 111 0.84 12.30 7.60
C MET A 111 0.56 13.26 8.77
N GLU A 112 0.55 14.58 8.53
CA GLU A 112 0.17 15.61 9.48
C GLU A 112 -1.33 15.70 9.77
N ALA A 113 -2.18 15.12 8.90
CA ALA A 113 -3.65 15.20 9.00
C ALA A 113 -4.28 13.93 9.62
N ILE A 114 -3.46 12.94 9.95
CA ILE A 114 -3.90 11.65 10.47
C ILE A 114 -3.51 11.47 11.95
N ASP A 115 -4.23 10.58 12.63
CA ASP A 115 -3.89 10.16 13.98
C ASP A 115 -2.56 9.38 13.99
N PRO A 116 -1.82 9.37 15.12
CA PRO A 116 -0.65 8.51 15.25
C PRO A 116 -0.98 7.05 14.94
N ILE A 117 -0.19 6.42 14.06
CA ILE A 117 -0.48 5.07 13.57
C ILE A 117 -0.24 3.99 14.63
N PHE A 118 0.60 4.29 15.63
CA PHE A 118 0.85 3.44 16.79
C PHE A 118 0.27 4.06 18.07
N PRO A 119 -0.38 3.27 18.93
CA PRO A 119 -0.92 3.76 20.19
C PRO A 119 0.20 4.20 21.15
N ASN A 120 -0.09 5.19 22.00
CA ASN A 120 0.84 5.77 22.97
C ASN A 120 2.11 6.40 22.35
N MET A 121 2.06 6.79 21.07
CA MET A 121 3.12 7.50 20.38
C MET A 121 2.61 8.82 19.79
N THR A 122 3.51 9.78 19.56
CA THR A 122 3.21 10.94 18.71
C THR A 122 3.32 10.54 17.24
N THR A 123 2.75 11.34 16.33
CA THR A 123 2.83 11.08 14.88
C THR A 123 4.27 10.86 14.41
N VAL A 124 5.21 11.74 14.79
CA VAL A 124 6.64 11.60 14.42
C VAL A 124 7.25 10.31 14.96
N LYS A 125 7.05 10.01 16.26
CA LYS A 125 7.57 8.77 16.86
C LYS A 125 6.97 7.51 16.22
N SER A 126 5.70 7.57 15.84
CA SER A 126 5.03 6.46 15.16
C SER A 126 5.62 6.19 13.77
N LEU A 127 6.05 7.25 13.06
CA LEU A 127 6.74 7.13 11.78
C LEU A 127 8.17 6.63 11.93
N GLU A 128 8.91 7.11 12.94
CA GLU A 128 10.24 6.60 13.27
C GLU A 128 10.18 5.10 13.58
N HIS A 129 9.17 4.66 14.34
CA HIS A 129 8.94 3.24 14.66
C HIS A 129 8.65 2.41 13.41
N LEU A 130 7.78 2.89 12.51
CA LEU A 130 7.52 2.22 11.24
C LEU A 130 8.78 2.14 10.36
N TYR A 131 9.54 3.24 10.29
CA TYR A 131 10.77 3.31 9.52
C TYR A 131 11.86 2.39 10.07
N GLN A 132 11.94 2.25 11.39
CA GLN A 132 12.80 1.25 12.02
C GLN A 132 12.44 -0.16 11.53
N ALA A 133 11.15 -0.53 11.50
CA ALA A 133 10.75 -1.82 10.94
C ALA A 133 11.11 -1.95 9.44
N ALA A 134 10.87 -0.90 8.65
CA ALA A 134 11.21 -0.86 7.23
C ALA A 134 12.72 -1.05 6.99
N SER A 135 13.59 -0.65 7.91
CA SER A 135 15.04 -0.87 7.79
C SER A 135 15.44 -2.36 7.79
N PHE A 136 14.61 -3.23 8.37
CA PHE A 136 14.85 -4.69 8.38
C PHE A 136 14.33 -5.37 7.11
N ASP A 137 13.10 -5.07 6.69
CA ASP A 137 12.47 -5.68 5.50
C ASP A 137 11.65 -4.65 4.69
N PRO A 138 12.31 -3.78 3.90
CA PRO A 138 11.65 -2.66 3.23
C PRO A 138 10.66 -3.11 2.17
N HIS A 139 10.87 -4.28 1.54
CA HIS A 139 9.95 -4.78 0.53
C HIS A 139 8.70 -5.42 1.14
N ARG A 140 8.67 -5.71 2.44
CA ARG A 140 7.52 -6.34 3.13
C ARG A 140 6.73 -5.36 3.99
N ILE A 141 7.24 -4.15 4.25
CA ILE A 141 6.57 -3.18 5.11
C ILE A 141 5.10 -2.97 4.67
N LEU A 142 4.19 -3.11 5.63
CA LEU A 142 2.73 -3.08 5.47
C LEU A 142 2.11 -4.16 4.58
N GLN A 143 2.87 -5.03 3.92
CA GLN A 143 2.27 -6.06 3.08
C GLN A 143 1.42 -7.04 3.89
N GLN A 144 0.17 -7.21 3.45
CA GLN A 144 -0.77 -8.11 4.10
C GLN A 144 -0.50 -9.58 3.75
N THR A 145 -0.30 -10.41 4.77
CA THR A 145 -0.19 -11.88 4.70
C THR A 145 -1.28 -12.51 5.56
N VAL A 146 -1.96 -13.56 5.09
CA VAL A 146 -3.11 -14.17 5.80
C VAL A 146 -2.84 -15.64 6.07
N CYS A 147 -2.92 -16.04 7.34
CA CYS A 147 -2.70 -17.39 7.85
C CYS A 147 -3.99 -17.92 8.48
N TYR A 148 -4.10 -19.24 8.58
CA TYR A 148 -5.22 -19.89 9.23
C TYR A 148 -4.69 -20.79 10.34
N ASP A 149 -5.27 -20.66 11.53
CA ASP A 149 -5.03 -21.58 12.63
C ASP A 149 -6.06 -22.71 12.56
N SER A 150 -5.60 -23.93 12.30
CA SER A 150 -6.49 -25.08 12.16
C SER A 150 -7.06 -25.56 13.50
N TRP A 151 -6.41 -25.26 14.62
CA TRP A 151 -6.81 -25.77 15.93
C TRP A 151 -8.04 -25.05 16.48
N PHE A 152 -8.05 -23.72 16.42
CA PHE A 152 -9.13 -22.86 16.87
C PHE A 152 -9.99 -22.32 15.72
N SER A 153 -9.68 -22.66 14.47
CA SER A 153 -10.34 -22.13 13.26
C SER A 153 -10.26 -20.60 13.17
N TRP A 154 -9.16 -20.01 13.64
CA TRP A 154 -8.94 -18.56 13.57
C TRP A 154 -8.37 -18.14 12.22
N THR A 155 -8.66 -16.91 11.83
CA THR A 155 -7.99 -16.25 10.70
C THR A 155 -7.03 -15.21 11.25
N VAL A 156 -5.79 -15.19 10.76
CA VAL A 156 -4.76 -14.27 11.19
C VAL A 156 -4.30 -13.43 10.00
N SER A 157 -4.40 -12.11 10.09
CA SER A 157 -3.91 -11.18 9.07
C SER A 157 -2.73 -10.38 9.61
N VAL A 158 -1.56 -10.60 9.03
CA VAL A 158 -0.31 -9.92 9.36
C VAL A 158 -0.06 -8.80 8.36
N SER A 159 -0.07 -7.55 8.84
CA SER A 159 0.48 -6.39 8.14
C SER A 159 1.90 -6.17 8.67
N TRP A 160 2.90 -6.69 7.97
CA TRP A 160 4.26 -6.79 8.51
C TRP A 160 4.84 -5.41 8.86
N GLY A 161 5.39 -5.28 10.05
CA GLY A 161 5.93 -4.03 10.58
C GLY A 161 4.87 -3.04 11.09
N TYR A 162 3.59 -3.43 11.13
CA TYR A 162 2.51 -2.58 11.65
C TYR A 162 1.61 -3.31 12.66
N VAL A 163 0.75 -4.22 12.20
CA VAL A 163 -0.24 -4.89 13.06
C VAL A 163 -0.47 -6.35 12.69
N VAL A 164 -0.91 -7.14 13.66
CA VAL A 164 -1.52 -8.46 13.45
C VAL A 164 -2.97 -8.42 13.92
N GLN A 165 -3.89 -8.78 13.04
CA GLN A 165 -5.32 -8.91 13.31
C GLN A 165 -5.67 -10.39 13.49
N VAL A 166 -6.30 -10.77 14.59
CA VAL A 166 -6.74 -12.15 14.85
C VAL A 166 -8.26 -12.20 14.95
N PHE A 167 -8.88 -12.90 14.00
CA PHE A 167 -10.31 -13.16 13.94
C PHE A 167 -10.59 -14.48 14.63
N ASP A 168 -11.55 -14.48 15.56
CA ASP A 168 -12.00 -15.64 16.34
C ASP A 168 -12.79 -16.68 15.53
N ARG A 169 -12.72 -16.61 14.19
CA ARG A 169 -13.45 -17.45 13.25
C ARG A 169 -12.75 -17.51 11.91
N HIS A 170 -13.22 -18.41 11.06
CA HIS A 170 -12.82 -18.43 9.67
C HIS A 170 -13.43 -17.24 8.91
N VAL A 171 -12.59 -16.43 8.28
CA VAL A 171 -12.98 -15.29 7.45
C VAL A 171 -12.40 -15.50 6.06
N LEU A 172 -13.28 -15.46 5.06
CA LEU A 172 -12.86 -15.59 3.66
C LEU A 172 -11.87 -14.49 3.30
N LEU A 173 -10.81 -14.86 2.59
CA LEU A 173 -9.75 -13.94 2.17
C LEU A 173 -10.27 -12.63 1.53
N PRO A 174 -11.25 -12.64 0.60
CA PRO A 174 -11.78 -11.39 0.04
C PRO A 174 -12.31 -10.41 1.10
N ASN A 175 -12.82 -10.91 2.23
CA ASN A 175 -13.31 -10.06 3.32
C ASN A 175 -12.17 -9.57 4.24
N VAL A 176 -11.08 -10.33 4.34
CA VAL A 176 -9.88 -9.94 5.10
C VAL A 176 -9.10 -8.83 4.37
N GLN A 177 -9.10 -8.86 3.04
CA GLN A 177 -8.39 -7.87 2.20
C GLN A 177 -9.08 -6.52 2.08
N ARG A 178 -10.35 -6.41 2.50
CA ARG A 178 -11.10 -5.15 2.44
C ARG A 178 -10.64 -4.17 3.51
N VAL A 179 -10.47 -2.92 3.09
CA VAL A 179 -10.03 -1.80 3.93
C VAL A 179 -11.15 -1.41 4.88
N GLU A 180 -10.87 -1.37 6.19
CA GLU A 180 -11.83 -0.84 7.16
C GLU A 180 -11.95 0.67 7.06
N GLU A 181 -13.18 1.18 7.02
CA GLU A 181 -13.49 2.62 6.99
C GLU A 181 -13.26 3.27 8.38
N SER A 182 -12.04 3.20 8.89
CA SER A 182 -11.66 3.79 10.18
C SER A 182 -11.36 5.29 10.11
N TYR A 183 -11.18 5.82 8.90
CA TYR A 183 -10.78 7.20 8.62
C TYR A 183 -11.99 8.06 8.22
N ALA A 184 -11.79 9.39 8.22
CA ALA A 184 -12.75 10.35 7.71
C ALA A 184 -12.29 10.90 6.33
N PRO A 185 -13.23 11.25 5.44
CA PRO A 185 -12.88 11.77 4.11
C PRO A 185 -12.29 13.17 4.17
N TRP A 186 -11.34 13.49 3.27
CA TRP A 186 -10.71 14.83 3.20
C TRP A 186 -11.73 15.97 3.07
N LYS A 187 -12.73 15.76 2.21
CA LYS A 187 -13.88 16.66 2.03
C LYS A 187 -15.17 15.89 2.25
N LYS A 188 -16.06 16.45 3.07
CA LYS A 188 -17.42 15.93 3.25
C LYS A 188 -18.23 16.17 1.97
N SER A 189 -18.41 15.12 1.18
CA SER A 189 -19.26 15.14 -0.02
C SER A 189 -19.79 13.73 -0.31
N HIS A 190 -20.79 13.63 -1.20
CA HIS A 190 -21.32 12.34 -1.65
C HIS A 190 -20.28 11.46 -2.37
N LEU A 191 -19.23 12.08 -2.94
CA LEU A 191 -18.08 11.39 -3.55
C LEU A 191 -16.91 11.24 -2.58
N GLY A 192 -16.95 11.89 -1.40
CA GLY A 192 -15.82 11.96 -0.48
C GLY A 192 -15.43 10.60 0.11
N GLY A 193 -16.32 9.61 0.04
CA GLY A 193 -16.05 8.23 0.47
C GLY A 193 -15.61 7.29 -0.66
N LEU A 194 -15.41 7.78 -1.88
CA LEU A 194 -14.99 6.95 -3.02
C LEU A 194 -13.47 6.91 -3.09
N TYR A 195 -12.90 5.73 -2.89
CA TYR A 195 -11.47 5.46 -2.99
C TYR A 195 -11.20 4.35 -4.00
N ASP A 196 -9.93 4.18 -4.35
CA ASP A 196 -9.40 3.22 -5.32
C ASP A 196 -9.21 1.79 -4.74
N PHE A 197 -9.73 1.54 -3.55
CA PHE A 197 -9.71 0.23 -2.88
C PHE A 197 -11.09 -0.15 -2.36
N ASP A 198 -11.33 -1.46 -2.23
CA ASP A 198 -12.58 -2.01 -1.71
C ASP A 198 -12.66 -1.84 -0.18
N THR A 199 -13.67 -1.10 0.26
CA THR A 199 -13.88 -0.76 1.67
C THR A 199 -14.92 -1.65 2.33
N LYS A 200 -14.82 -1.84 3.65
CA LYS A 200 -15.86 -2.43 4.49
C LYS A 200 -16.14 -1.51 5.68
N LYS A 201 -17.39 -1.55 6.15
CA LYS A 201 -17.81 -0.76 7.32
C LYS A 201 -16.94 -1.11 8.53
N TYR A 202 -16.56 -0.07 9.26
CA TYR A 202 -15.88 -0.21 10.54
C TYR A 202 -16.88 -0.70 11.61
N GLU A 203 -16.55 -1.81 12.26
CA GLU A 203 -17.34 -2.32 13.40
C GLU A 203 -17.19 -1.35 14.57
N ILE A 204 -18.29 -0.94 15.19
CA ILE A 204 -18.28 0.06 16.28
C ILE A 204 -18.10 -0.63 17.64
N GLU A 205 -18.63 -1.84 17.80
CA GLU A 205 -18.61 -2.59 19.06
C GLU A 205 -17.25 -3.28 19.27
N PRO A 206 -16.43 -2.85 20.25
CA PRO A 206 -15.06 -3.35 20.43
C PRO A 206 -14.99 -4.88 20.60
N CYS A 207 -15.93 -5.48 21.33
CA CYS A 207 -15.94 -6.92 21.57
C CYS A 207 -16.30 -7.76 20.34
N ARG A 208 -16.93 -7.16 19.31
CA ARG A 208 -17.20 -7.81 18.02
C ARG A 208 -16.07 -7.64 17.02
N ARG A 209 -15.13 -6.73 17.28
CA ARG A 209 -13.93 -6.57 16.47
C ARG A 209 -12.99 -7.75 16.65
N HIS A 210 -12.22 -7.99 15.61
CA HIS A 210 -11.03 -8.82 15.68
C HIS A 210 -10.02 -8.20 16.66
N VAL A 211 -9.17 -9.03 17.23
CA VAL A 211 -8.17 -8.57 18.20
C VAL A 211 -6.96 -8.01 17.44
N VAL A 212 -6.47 -6.84 17.82
CA VAL A 212 -5.34 -6.16 17.17
C VAL A 212 -4.11 -6.18 18.07
N TYR A 213 -2.97 -6.56 17.49
CA TYR A 213 -1.64 -6.54 18.11
C TYR A 213 -0.75 -5.59 17.31
N PHE A 214 -0.25 -4.54 17.95
CA PHE A 214 0.62 -3.56 17.29
C PHE A 214 2.08 -3.98 17.41
N LEU A 215 2.88 -3.64 16.40
CA LEU A 215 4.31 -3.85 16.42
C LEU A 215 4.92 -3.21 17.67
N ASP A 216 5.63 -4.02 18.45
CA ASP A 216 6.37 -3.61 19.63
C ASP A 216 7.85 -3.44 19.33
N GLU A 217 8.48 -4.45 18.69
CA GLU A 217 9.89 -4.40 18.32
C GLU A 217 10.22 -5.33 17.15
N VAL A 218 11.33 -5.03 16.46
CA VAL A 218 11.91 -5.87 15.40
C VAL A 218 13.37 -6.13 15.73
N SER A 219 13.81 -7.38 15.56
CA SER A 219 15.18 -7.81 15.79
C SER A 219 15.66 -8.80 14.73
N SER A 220 16.96 -8.85 14.52
CA SER A 220 17.60 -9.91 13.73
C SER A 220 17.70 -11.19 14.56
N GLY A 221 17.20 -12.29 14.04
CA GLY A 221 17.35 -13.64 14.58
C GLY A 221 18.36 -14.47 13.78
N THR A 222 18.61 -15.70 14.24
CA THR A 222 19.52 -16.65 13.57
C THR A 222 19.05 -17.07 12.18
N ASN A 223 17.73 -17.14 11.96
CA ASN A 223 17.09 -17.56 10.70
C ASN A 223 16.18 -16.46 10.12
N GLY A 224 16.65 -15.23 10.08
CA GLY A 224 15.92 -14.09 9.50
C GLY A 224 15.51 -13.04 10.53
N THR A 225 14.41 -12.35 10.30
CA THR A 225 13.91 -11.27 11.15
C THR A 225 12.79 -11.77 12.05
N LYS A 226 12.82 -11.35 13.32
CA LYS A 226 11.76 -11.58 14.30
C LYS A 226 11.08 -10.25 14.62
N ALA A 227 9.78 -10.18 14.40
CA ALA A 227 8.93 -9.06 14.80
C ALA A 227 7.98 -9.48 15.92
N ILE A 228 7.89 -8.68 16.97
CA ILE A 228 7.04 -8.92 18.13
C ILE A 228 5.88 -7.92 18.11
N TYR A 229 4.67 -8.42 18.31
CA TYR A 229 3.43 -7.64 18.33
C TYR A 229 2.71 -7.86 19.65
N LYS A 230 2.25 -6.78 20.28
CA LYS A 230 1.59 -6.83 21.59
C LYS A 230 0.27 -6.08 21.57
N LYS A 231 -0.64 -6.47 22.47
CA LYS A 231 -1.80 -5.63 22.78
C LYS A 231 -1.34 -4.33 23.41
N LYS A 232 -1.90 -3.23 22.92
CA LYS A 232 -1.61 -1.88 23.45
C LYS A 232 -2.87 -1.19 23.96
N THR A 233 -4.04 -1.74 23.64
CA THR A 233 -5.34 -1.31 24.13
C THR A 233 -5.93 -2.40 25.01
N SER A 234 -6.47 -2.00 26.16
CA SER A 234 -7.25 -2.88 27.03
C SER A 234 -8.71 -2.73 26.67
N GLU A 235 -9.36 -3.80 26.24
CA GLU A 235 -10.80 -3.85 26.04
C GLU A 235 -11.41 -4.74 27.13
N GLU A 236 -12.41 -4.22 27.86
CA GLU A 236 -13.15 -4.97 28.89
C GLU A 236 -14.17 -5.93 28.25
N CYS A 237 -13.67 -6.87 27.46
CA CYS A 237 -14.49 -7.92 26.84
C CYS A 237 -14.40 -9.20 27.67
N LYS A 238 -15.54 -9.86 27.89
CA LYS A 238 -15.55 -11.22 28.45
C LYS A 238 -15.13 -12.21 27.36
N PHE A 239 -14.22 -13.12 27.67
CA PHE A 239 -13.75 -14.14 26.75
C PHE A 239 -13.35 -15.42 27.48
N ASP A 240 -13.33 -16.53 26.75
CA ASP A 240 -12.90 -17.84 27.26
C ASP A 240 -11.51 -18.24 26.73
N MET A 241 -11.06 -19.45 27.07
CA MET A 241 -9.75 -19.98 26.66
C MET A 241 -9.64 -20.28 25.16
N SER A 242 -10.76 -20.31 24.42
CA SER A 242 -10.79 -20.48 22.96
C SER A 242 -10.78 -19.15 22.21
N SER A 243 -10.76 -18.02 22.93
CA SER A 243 -10.69 -16.70 22.31
C SER A 243 -9.26 -16.27 22.05
N PRO A 244 -8.97 -15.62 20.91
CA PRO A 244 -7.66 -15.01 20.67
C PRO A 244 -7.36 -13.86 21.65
N ARG A 245 -8.38 -13.35 22.36
CA ARG A 245 -8.23 -12.33 23.42
C ARG A 245 -7.37 -12.78 24.60
N ARG A 246 -7.06 -14.07 24.74
CA ARG A 246 -6.10 -14.55 25.74
C ARG A 246 -4.62 -14.32 25.36
N LEU A 247 -4.30 -14.15 24.07
CA LEU A 247 -2.91 -13.99 23.66
C LEU A 247 -2.42 -12.60 24.06
N GLU A 248 -1.25 -12.50 24.66
CA GLU A 248 -0.60 -11.24 25.02
C GLU A 248 0.37 -10.78 23.92
N GLU A 249 0.98 -11.75 23.24
CA GLU A 249 2.07 -11.53 22.29
C GLU A 249 1.92 -12.41 21.05
N ILE A 250 2.26 -11.85 19.89
CA ILE A 250 2.42 -12.58 18.63
C ILE A 250 3.83 -12.34 18.11
N ARG A 251 4.52 -13.41 17.72
CA ARG A 251 5.85 -13.36 17.13
C ARG A 251 5.75 -13.78 15.68
N VAL A 252 6.26 -12.94 14.80
CA VAL A 252 6.34 -13.22 13.36
C VAL A 252 7.80 -13.41 12.97
N LEU A 253 8.10 -14.58 12.44
CA LEU A 253 9.41 -14.97 11.93
C LEU A 253 9.36 -14.91 10.40
N SER A 254 10.34 -14.27 9.77
CA SER A 254 10.39 -14.15 8.32
C SER A 254 11.81 -13.97 7.81
N ASN A 255 12.12 -14.55 6.65
CA ASN A 255 13.30 -14.15 5.89
C ASN A 255 13.05 -12.81 5.18
N LYS A 256 14.11 -11.99 5.07
CA LYS A 256 14.06 -10.70 4.39
C LYS A 256 13.59 -10.88 2.95
N LEU A 257 12.56 -10.14 2.55
CA LEU A 257 12.01 -10.19 1.20
C LEU A 257 12.88 -9.36 0.24
N VAL A 258 13.38 -10.01 -0.82
CA VAL A 258 14.08 -9.34 -1.91
C VAL A 258 13.34 -9.63 -3.19
N LEU A 259 12.60 -8.64 -3.71
CA LEU A 259 11.84 -8.77 -4.94
C LEU A 259 12.72 -8.45 -6.14
N ASP A 260 12.72 -9.33 -7.14
CA ASP A 260 13.30 -9.06 -8.45
C ASP A 260 12.34 -8.26 -9.35
N LYS A 261 12.78 -7.91 -10.57
CA LYS A 261 11.99 -7.12 -11.52
C LYS A 261 10.69 -7.83 -11.92
N GLN A 262 10.69 -9.14 -12.08
CA GLN A 262 9.52 -9.93 -12.48
C GLN A 262 8.52 -10.00 -11.32
N GLN A 263 9.00 -10.22 -10.10
CA GLN A 263 8.19 -10.22 -8.89
C GLN A 263 7.60 -8.83 -8.59
N LEU A 264 8.29 -7.75 -8.95
CA LEU A 264 7.74 -6.40 -8.90
C LEU A 264 6.64 -6.19 -9.96
N LEU A 265 6.69 -6.82 -11.12
CA LEU A 265 5.62 -6.71 -12.12
C LEU A 265 4.37 -7.50 -11.70
N ALA A 266 4.57 -8.69 -11.12
CA ALA A 266 3.50 -9.58 -10.68
C ALA A 266 3.77 -10.12 -9.25
N PRO A 267 3.55 -9.30 -8.21
CA PRO A 267 3.81 -9.72 -6.85
C PRO A 267 2.87 -10.85 -6.44
N ARG A 268 3.38 -11.78 -5.64
CA ARG A 268 2.60 -12.85 -5.04
C ARG A 268 2.66 -12.71 -3.53
N ARG A 269 1.51 -12.89 -2.88
CA ARG A 269 1.45 -12.94 -1.42
C ARG A 269 2.27 -14.14 -0.93
N HIS A 270 3.07 -13.91 0.11
CA HIS A 270 3.76 -14.98 0.81
C HIS A 270 2.78 -15.87 1.57
N CYS A 271 3.16 -17.12 1.78
CA CYS A 271 2.42 -18.05 2.62
C CYS A 271 2.88 -17.89 4.07
N CYS A 272 2.06 -18.38 5.00
CA CYS A 272 2.44 -18.38 6.39
C CYS A 272 1.79 -19.53 7.16
N ASP A 273 2.52 -19.96 8.19
CA ASP A 273 2.12 -21.06 9.06
C ASP A 273 1.96 -20.52 10.48
N VAL A 274 0.86 -20.89 11.14
CA VAL A 274 0.77 -20.78 12.60
C VAL A 274 1.58 -21.92 13.18
N LEU A 275 2.71 -21.58 13.79
CA LEU A 275 3.64 -22.56 14.35
C LEU A 275 3.06 -23.14 15.63
N THR A 276 3.35 -24.41 15.92
CA THR A 276 2.88 -25.10 17.13
C THR A 276 3.32 -24.32 18.36
N SER A 277 2.40 -23.56 18.95
CA SER A 277 2.64 -22.86 20.19
C SER A 277 2.54 -23.86 21.34
N THR A 278 3.63 -24.02 22.08
CA THR A 278 3.60 -24.69 23.38
C THR A 278 2.69 -23.87 24.29
N TRP A 279 1.59 -24.48 24.77
CA TRP A 279 0.56 -23.88 25.64
C TRP A 279 0.99 -22.58 26.34
N GLY A 280 0.36 -21.45 25.98
CA GLY A 280 0.66 -20.16 26.59
C GLY A 280 -0.08 -18.98 25.95
N ASN A 281 0.25 -17.77 26.40
CA ASN A 281 -0.33 -16.50 25.94
C ASN A 281 0.42 -15.94 24.71
N VAL A 282 1.18 -16.77 24.00
CA VAL A 282 2.02 -16.38 22.85
C VAL A 282 1.64 -17.19 21.62
N MET A 283 1.55 -16.54 20.47
CA MET A 283 1.40 -17.19 19.17
C MET A 283 2.66 -16.92 18.33
N GLU A 284 3.13 -17.94 17.61
CA GLU A 284 4.26 -17.80 16.68
C GLU A 284 3.78 -18.07 15.24
N ILE A 285 4.20 -17.22 14.31
CA ILE A 285 3.82 -17.27 12.90
C ILE A 285 5.10 -17.24 12.06
N GLY A 286 5.24 -18.17 11.13
CA GLY A 286 6.32 -18.16 10.13
C GLY A 286 5.81 -17.66 8.79
N ILE A 287 6.38 -16.58 8.25
CA ILE A 287 6.13 -16.12 6.87
C ILE A 287 7.23 -16.67 5.96
N ARG A 288 6.82 -17.28 4.85
CA ARG A 288 7.71 -17.93 3.88
C ARG A 288 7.19 -17.81 2.46
N GLU A 289 8.01 -18.16 1.49
CA GLU A 289 7.53 -18.40 0.14
C GLU A 289 6.54 -19.58 0.15
N CYS A 290 5.53 -19.48 -0.72
CA CYS A 290 4.63 -20.60 -0.95
C CYS A 290 5.37 -21.73 -1.66
N LYS A 291 5.10 -22.97 -1.26
CA LYS A 291 5.68 -24.15 -1.92
C LYS A 291 5.04 -24.34 -3.29
N GLU A 292 5.74 -25.05 -4.16
CA GLU A 292 5.14 -25.56 -5.39
C GLU A 292 3.93 -26.43 -5.03
N ASP A 293 2.84 -26.24 -5.77
CA ASP A 293 1.55 -26.93 -5.56
C ASP A 293 0.92 -26.77 -4.16
N GLU A 294 1.29 -25.74 -3.40
CA GLU A 294 0.66 -25.44 -2.13
C GLU A 294 -0.81 -25.01 -2.33
N LEU A 295 -1.72 -25.78 -1.73
CA LEU A 295 -3.16 -25.55 -1.79
C LEU A 295 -3.67 -25.03 -0.45
N ILE A 296 -4.51 -24.00 -0.51
CA ILE A 296 -5.32 -23.58 0.64
C ILE A 296 -6.63 -24.36 0.55
N TYR A 297 -6.80 -25.36 1.41
CA TYR A 297 -8.05 -26.09 1.57
C TYR A 297 -8.34 -26.29 3.06
N MET A 298 -9.63 -26.22 3.42
CA MET A 298 -10.06 -26.57 4.78
C MET A 298 -10.23 -28.08 4.86
N GLN A 299 -9.61 -28.71 5.86
CA GLN A 299 -9.98 -30.08 6.24
C GLN A 299 -11.31 -30.00 6.99
N HIS A 300 -12.35 -30.61 6.41
CA HIS A 300 -13.67 -30.76 7.02
C HIS A 300 -13.70 -31.95 7.97
#